data_AF-A0AAW3YWZ0-F1
#
_entry.id   AF-A0AAW3YWZ0-F1
#
_cell.length_a   1.000
_cell.length_b   1.000
_cell.length_c   1.000
_cell.angle_alpha   90.00
_cell.angle_beta   90.00
_cell.angle_gamma   90.00
#
_symmetry.space_group_name_H-M   'P 1'
#
loop_
_entity.id
_entity.type
_entity.pdbx_description
1 polymer ?
#
loop_
_entity_poly.entity_id
_entity_poly.type
_entity_poly.pdbx_seq_one_letter_code
_entity_poly.pdbx_strand_id
1 'polypeptide(L)'
;SRLDTLGASAKIMEGVVGGVMESGFDGIFLLASNPVDIITYQVWKLSGLPRNRVIGTGTSLDSSRLRTILSEMLHVDPRSIHGYSLGEHGDSQMVAWSHVTVGGKPISQ
;
A
#
# COMPACT_ATOMS: atom_id res chain seq x y z
N SER A 1 -17.84 5.56 9.97
CA SER A 1 -17.63 4.50 8.94
C SER A 1 -16.36 4.81 8.13
N ARG A 2 -15.68 3.81 7.55
CA ARG A 2 -14.58 4.00 6.57
C ARG A 2 -15.01 4.94 5.41
N LEU A 3 -16.31 4.95 5.07
CA LEU A 3 -16.90 5.84 4.08
C LEU A 3 -17.02 7.31 4.55
N ASP A 4 -17.23 7.56 5.84
CA ASP A 4 -17.30 8.92 6.38
C ASP A 4 -15.91 9.57 6.38
N THR A 5 -14.87 8.77 6.70
CA THR A 5 -13.47 9.21 6.61
C THR A 5 -12.99 9.43 5.18
N LEU A 6 -13.60 8.74 4.20
CA LEU A 6 -13.26 8.90 2.80
C LEU A 6 -13.60 10.30 2.29
N GLY A 7 -14.81 10.81 2.59
CA GLY A 7 -15.22 12.14 2.13
C GLY A 7 -14.34 13.27 2.66
N ALA A 8 -13.99 13.22 3.95
CA ALA A 8 -13.10 14.19 4.56
C ALA A 8 -11.68 14.13 3.98
N SER A 9 -11.11 12.92 3.88
CA SER A 9 -9.75 12.73 3.34
C SER A 9 -9.68 13.14 1.88
N ALA A 10 -10.71 12.82 1.08
CA ALA A 10 -10.76 13.17 -0.33
C ALA A 10 -10.78 14.69 -0.55
N LYS A 11 -11.56 15.43 0.26
CA LYS A 11 -11.63 16.89 0.20
C LYS A 11 -10.31 17.55 0.61
N ILE A 12 -9.65 17.02 1.64
CA ILE A 12 -8.33 17.52 2.06
C ILE A 12 -7.31 17.30 0.93
N MET A 13 -7.30 16.10 0.34
CA MET A 13 -6.36 15.76 -0.73
C MET A 13 -6.56 16.60 -1.99
N GLU A 14 -7.79 17.04 -2.29
CA GLU A 14 -8.04 17.95 -3.42
C GLU A 14 -7.30 19.28 -3.28
N GLY A 15 -7.41 19.93 -2.12
CA GLY A 15 -6.69 21.18 -1.85
C GLY A 15 -5.17 21.00 -1.82
N VAL A 16 -4.70 19.91 -1.19
CA VAL A 16 -3.26 19.62 -1.09
C VAL A 16 -2.66 19.36 -2.48
N VAL A 17 -3.29 18.51 -3.30
CA VAL A 17 -2.76 18.19 -4.62
C VAL A 17 -2.74 19.41 -5.53
N GLY A 18 -3.80 20.24 -5.50
CA GLY A 18 -3.84 21.48 -6.27
C GLY A 18 -2.63 22.38 -5.97
N GLY A 19 -2.41 22.71 -4.70
CA GLY A 19 -1.28 23.55 -4.29
C GLY A 19 0.10 22.94 -4.59
N VAL A 20 0.25 21.62 -4.46
CA VAL A 20 1.50 20.95 -4.84
C VAL A 20 1.76 21.03 -6.34
N MET A 21 0.75 20.80 -7.18
CA MET A 21 0.93 20.87 -8.63
C MET A 21 1.17 22.30 -9.12
N GLU A 22 0.50 23.28 -8.52
CA GLU A 22 0.73 24.71 -8.81
C GLU A 22 2.18 25.15 -8.55
N SER A 23 2.89 24.46 -7.64
CA SER A 23 4.32 24.71 -7.42
C SER A 23 5.24 24.25 -8.56
N GLY A 24 4.70 23.61 -9.60
CA GLY A 24 5.48 22.99 -10.67
C GLY A 24 6.03 21.60 -10.31
N PHE A 25 5.39 20.92 -9.36
CA PHE A 25 5.84 19.60 -8.90
C PHE A 25 5.82 18.58 -10.03
N ASP A 26 7.00 18.00 -10.31
CA ASP A 26 7.20 16.87 -11.21
C ASP A 26 8.00 15.79 -10.46
N GLY A 27 7.46 15.33 -9.33
CA GLY A 27 8.06 14.29 -8.49
C GLY A 27 7.23 13.01 -8.47
N ILE A 28 7.43 12.21 -7.42
CA ILE A 28 6.62 11.02 -7.15
C ILE A 28 5.73 11.33 -5.93
N PHE A 29 4.43 11.11 -6.07
CA PHE A 29 3.53 11.02 -4.92
C PHE A 29 3.63 9.63 -4.30
N LEU A 30 3.98 9.57 -3.02
CA LEU A 30 3.90 8.37 -2.19
C LEU A 30 2.81 8.59 -1.13
N LEU A 31 1.73 7.82 -1.18
CA LEU A 31 0.54 8.05 -0.36
C LEU A 31 0.39 6.99 0.72
N ALA A 32 0.14 7.45 1.95
CA ALA A 32 -0.18 6.60 3.10
C ALA A 32 -1.56 6.92 3.73
N SER A 33 -2.25 7.97 3.26
CA SER A 33 -3.54 8.40 3.81
C SER A 33 -4.65 7.41 3.48
N ASN A 34 -5.42 7.01 4.50
CA ASN A 34 -6.48 6.03 4.33
C ASN A 34 -7.81 6.63 3.84
N PRO A 35 -8.60 5.86 3.05
CA PRO A 35 -8.27 4.56 2.47
C PRO A 35 -7.29 4.71 1.29
N VAL A 36 -6.09 4.13 1.44
CA VAL A 36 -4.93 4.45 0.58
C VAL A 36 -5.15 4.14 -0.88
N ASP A 37 -5.90 3.08 -1.20
CA ASP A 37 -6.17 2.68 -2.58
C ASP A 37 -7.02 3.73 -3.32
N ILE A 38 -8.08 4.23 -2.67
CA ILE A 38 -8.98 5.22 -3.25
C ILE A 38 -8.32 6.60 -3.30
N ILE A 39 -7.60 6.98 -2.25
CA ILE A 39 -6.88 8.26 -2.20
C ILE A 39 -5.78 8.30 -3.27
N THR A 40 -5.05 7.20 -3.47
CA THR A 40 -4.05 7.08 -4.55
C THR A 40 -4.68 7.30 -5.92
N TYR A 41 -5.83 6.68 -6.17
CA TYR A 41 -6.57 6.90 -7.41
C TYR A 41 -6.99 8.36 -7.59
N GLN A 42 -7.51 8.99 -6.53
CA GLN A 42 -7.94 10.39 -6.57
C GLN A 42 -6.75 11.32 -6.88
N VAL A 43 -5.61 11.17 -6.19
CA VAL A 43 -4.41 11.96 -6.47
C VAL A 43 -3.90 11.76 -7.87
N TRP A 44 -3.96 10.53 -8.40
CA TRP A 44 -3.60 10.28 -9.80
C TRP A 44 -4.48 11.09 -10.76
N LYS A 45 -5.78 11.13 -10.52
CA LYS A 45 -6.70 11.92 -11.34
C LYS A 45 -6.49 13.43 -11.21
N LEU A 46 -6.26 13.91 -9.98
CA LEU A 46 -6.11 15.34 -9.71
C LEU A 46 -4.75 15.89 -10.15
N SER A 47 -3.67 15.13 -9.98
CA SER A 47 -2.31 15.59 -10.32
C SER A 47 -2.03 15.62 -11.81
N GLY A 48 -2.74 14.81 -12.61
CA GLY A 48 -2.45 14.66 -14.05
C GLY A 48 -1.12 13.98 -14.37
N LEU A 49 -0.36 13.55 -13.35
CA LEU A 49 0.90 12.83 -13.53
C LEU A 49 0.68 11.43 -14.13
N PRO A 50 1.68 10.86 -14.82
CA PRO A 50 1.57 9.49 -15.31
C PRO A 50 1.49 8.51 -14.14
N ARG A 51 0.79 7.38 -14.32
CA ARG A 51 0.47 6.41 -13.25
C ARG A 51 1.69 5.94 -12.45
N ASN A 52 2.85 5.80 -13.10
CA ASN A 52 4.10 5.37 -12.46
C ASN A 52 4.68 6.40 -11.47
N ARG A 53 4.08 7.60 -11.36
CA ARG A 53 4.48 8.67 -10.44
C ARG A 53 3.54 8.83 -9.24
N VAL A 54 2.49 8.01 -9.15
CA VAL A 54 1.51 8.09 -8.07
C VAL A 54 1.35 6.71 -7.45
N ILE A 55 1.96 6.52 -6.29
CA ILE A 55 2.14 5.22 -5.65
C ILE A 55 1.51 5.25 -4.26
N GLY A 56 0.53 4.39 -4.03
CA GLY A 56 0.02 4.12 -2.68
C GLY A 56 0.91 3.11 -1.97
N THR A 57 1.07 3.24 -0.65
CA THR A 57 1.76 2.22 0.15
C THR A 57 1.06 0.86 0.12
N GLY A 58 -0.25 0.86 -0.15
CA GLY A 58 -1.08 -0.33 -0.26
C GLY A 58 -0.86 -1.29 0.92
N THR A 59 -0.64 -2.55 0.59
CA THR A 59 -0.44 -3.67 1.53
C THR A 59 1.02 -3.88 1.94
N SER A 60 1.91 -2.90 1.75
CA SER A 60 3.34 -3.02 2.13
C SER A 60 3.51 -3.30 3.63
N LEU A 61 2.76 -2.58 4.47
CA LEU A 61 2.76 -2.80 5.92
C LEU A 61 2.17 -4.16 6.29
N ASP A 62 1.10 -4.58 5.64
CA ASP A 62 0.46 -5.87 5.88
C ASP A 62 1.37 -7.04 5.47
N SER A 63 2.10 -6.91 4.37
CA SER A 63 3.14 -7.85 3.96
C SER A 63 4.27 -7.91 4.99
N SER A 64 4.63 -6.77 5.60
CA SER A 64 5.59 -6.75 6.70
C SER A 64 5.08 -7.48 7.94
N ARG A 65 3.81 -7.25 8.32
CA ARG A 65 3.17 -7.94 9.45
C ARG A 65 3.09 -9.45 9.21
N LEU A 66 2.71 -9.88 8.01
CA LEU A 66 2.70 -11.30 7.62
C LEU A 66 4.08 -11.94 7.85
N ARG A 67 5.16 -11.31 7.37
CA ARG A 67 6.52 -11.83 7.54
C ARG A 67 6.91 -11.90 9.02
N THR A 68 6.54 -10.92 9.83
CA THR A 68 6.78 -10.96 11.29
C THR A 68 6.07 -12.15 11.93
N ILE A 69 4.78 -12.36 11.65
CA ILE A 69 4.01 -13.48 12.23
C ILE A 69 4.62 -14.83 11.81
N LEU A 70 4.95 -15.00 10.53
CA LEU A 70 5.59 -16.23 10.06
C LEU A 70 6.99 -16.44 10.67
N SER A 71 7.74 -15.36 10.92
CA SER A 71 9.06 -15.42 11.54
C SER A 71 9.00 -15.94 12.98
N GLU A 72 7.98 -15.52 13.74
CA GLU A 72 7.73 -15.98 15.10
C GLU A 72 7.31 -17.45 15.11
N MET A 73 6.46 -17.86 14.18
CA MET A 73 5.97 -19.26 14.06
C MET A 73 7.05 -20.24 13.62
N LEU A 74 7.96 -19.82 12.74
CA LEU A 74 8.98 -20.68 12.13
C LEU A 74 10.35 -20.55 12.80
N HIS A 75 10.50 -19.63 13.75
CA HIS A 75 11.76 -19.33 14.44
C HIS A 75 12.92 -19.01 13.48
N VAL A 76 12.63 -18.21 12.45
CA VAL A 76 13.61 -17.71 11.48
C VAL A 76 13.57 -16.19 11.42
N ASP A 77 14.64 -15.56 10.95
CA ASP A 77 14.65 -14.10 10.76
C ASP A 77 13.61 -13.68 9.69
N PRO A 78 12.77 -12.66 9.92
CA PRO A 78 11.75 -12.22 8.96
C PRO A 78 12.33 -11.76 7.62
N ARG A 79 13.62 -11.39 7.55
CA ARG A 79 14.33 -11.07 6.30
C ARG A 79 14.57 -12.31 5.44
N SER A 80 14.49 -13.50 6.02
CA SER A 80 14.56 -14.77 5.30
C SER A 80 13.19 -15.22 4.76
N ILE A 81 12.12 -14.46 5.03
CA ILE A 81 10.77 -14.76 4.60
C ILE A 81 10.36 -13.78 3.51
N HIS A 82 9.95 -14.31 2.36
CA HIS A 82 9.33 -13.53 1.28
C HIS A 82 7.88 -13.93 1.16
N GLY A 83 6.97 -12.97 1.30
CA GLY A 83 5.54 -13.18 1.22
C GLY A 83 4.83 -11.84 1.09
N TYR A 84 3.71 -11.83 0.37
CA TYR A 84 3.02 -10.61 -0.01
C TYR A 84 1.54 -10.72 0.34
N SER A 85 1.05 -9.70 1.05
CA SER A 85 -0.37 -9.38 1.06
C SER A 85 -0.67 -8.53 -0.18
N LEU A 86 -1.75 -8.84 -0.88
CA LEU A 86 -2.20 -8.22 -2.13
C LEU A 86 -3.67 -7.81 -2.01
N GLY A 87 -4.15 -7.00 -2.95
CA GLY A 87 -5.54 -6.51 -2.97
C GLY A 87 -5.69 -5.16 -2.27
N GLU A 88 -6.89 -4.89 -1.74
CA GLU A 88 -7.18 -3.68 -0.97
C GLU A 88 -6.41 -3.67 0.35
N HIS A 89 -5.93 -2.52 0.80
CA HIS A 89 -5.50 -2.35 2.17
C HIS A 89 -6.71 -2.36 3.14
N GLY A 90 -7.02 -3.53 3.70
CA GLY A 90 -8.14 -3.69 4.62
C GLY A 90 -8.68 -5.10 4.69
N ASP A 91 -10.00 -5.20 4.76
CA ASP A 91 -10.72 -6.45 5.03
C ASP A 91 -10.70 -7.40 3.81
N SER A 92 -10.52 -6.87 2.60
CA SER A 92 -10.49 -7.67 1.36
C SER A 92 -9.08 -8.02 0.87
N GLN A 93 -8.04 -7.76 1.69
CA GLN A 93 -6.68 -8.18 1.37
C GLN A 93 -6.55 -9.71 1.34
N MET A 94 -5.60 -10.21 0.54
CA MET A 94 -5.29 -11.64 0.46
C MET A 94 -3.79 -11.90 0.50
N VAL A 95 -3.40 -12.99 1.17
CA VAL A 95 -2.01 -13.46 1.12
C VAL A 95 -1.82 -14.36 -0.10
N ALA A 96 -0.81 -14.06 -0.91
CA ALA A 96 -0.41 -14.91 -2.03
C ALA A 96 0.39 -16.13 -1.54
N TRP A 97 -0.28 -17.07 -0.86
CA TRP A 97 0.36 -18.24 -0.22
C TRP A 97 1.25 -19.05 -1.16
N SER A 98 0.86 -19.15 -2.44
CA SER A 98 1.65 -19.82 -3.49
C SER A 98 3.03 -19.20 -3.75
N HIS A 99 3.26 -17.96 -3.30
CA HIS A 99 4.52 -17.22 -3.44
C HIS A 99 5.23 -17.01 -2.10
N VAL A 100 4.72 -17.58 -0.99
CA VAL A 100 5.39 -17.47 0.30
C VAL A 100 6.57 -18.44 0.34
N THR A 101 7.76 -17.91 0.61
CA THR A 101 8.99 -18.68 0.70
C THR A 101 9.78 -18.36 1.98
N VAL A 102 10.53 -19.34 2.47
CA VAL A 102 11.42 -19.24 3.62
C VAL A 102 12.79 -19.74 3.21
N GLY A 103 13.81 -18.89 3.25
CA GLY A 103 15.16 -19.22 2.74
C GLY A 103 15.16 -19.65 1.27
N GLY A 104 14.22 -19.13 0.47
CA GLY A 104 14.05 -19.46 -0.95
C GLY A 104 13.26 -20.75 -1.24
N LYS A 105 12.77 -21.47 -0.23
CA LYS A 105 11.90 -22.66 -0.41
C LYS A 105 10.43 -22.31 -0.21
N PRO A 106 9.50 -22.86 -1.02
CA PRO A 106 8.06 -22.67 -0.78
C PRO A 106 7.65 -23.14 0.61
N ILE A 107 6.78 -22.38 1.29
CA ILE A 107 6.29 -22.72 2.64
C ILE A 107 5.44 -24.01 2.69
N SER A 108 4.96 -24.47 1.53
CA SER A 108 4.14 -25.68 1.40
C SER A 108 4.94 -26.99 1.29
N GLN A 109 6.28 -26.92 1.29
CA GLN A 109 7.18 -28.08 1.30
C GLN A 109 7.63 -28.40 2.72
#